data_AF-A0A3G1KVI9-F1
#
_entry.id   AF-A0A3G1KVI9-F1
#
_cell.length_a   1.000
_cell.length_b   1.000
_cell.length_c   1.000
_cell.angle_alpha   90.00
_cell.angle_beta   90.00
_cell.angle_gamma   90.00
#
_symmetry.space_group_name_H-M   'P 1'
#
loop_
_entity.id
_entity.type
_entity.pdbx_description
1 polymer ?
#
loop_
_entity_poly.entity_id
_entity_poly.type
_entity_poly.pdbx_seq_one_letter_code
_entity_poly.pdbx_strand_id
1 'polypeptide(L)'
;MWKRVIHFLYVAWNRWYDRQWYWKKPLDKNQEYVLLVEEARKEWQWANQLVKEVKEKNLIDQAIYWQSAAERKYVYLLKQAAQEGVRADFGLIVYMALTDRRINNWGVRTCQTTSGK
;
A
#
# COMPACT_ATOMS: atom_id res chain seq x y z
N MET A 1 49.85 10.95 -15.61
CA MET A 1 48.84 11.05 -16.70
C MET A 1 47.64 10.11 -16.52
N TRP A 2 47.82 8.86 -16.05
CA TRP A 2 46.76 7.84 -16.01
C TRP A 2 45.65 8.05 -14.96
N LYS A 3 45.92 8.81 -13.89
CA LYS A 3 44.94 9.06 -12.81
C LYS A 3 43.65 9.77 -13.30
N ARG A 4 43.76 10.66 -14.29
CA ARG A 4 42.60 11.39 -14.84
C ARG A 4 41.72 10.50 -15.72
N VAL A 5 42.34 9.57 -16.44
CA VAL A 5 41.65 8.59 -17.30
C VAL A 5 40.91 7.56 -16.44
N ILE A 6 41.56 7.04 -15.40
CA ILE A 6 40.93 6.09 -14.45
C ILE A 6 39.77 6.75 -13.71
N HIS A 7 39.90 8.01 -13.30
CA HIS A 7 38.80 8.76 -12.69
C HIS A 7 37.63 8.96 -13.67
N PHE A 8 37.90 9.30 -14.94
CA PHE A 8 36.86 9.42 -15.96
C PHE A 8 36.15 8.09 -16.23
N LEU A 9 36.90 6.99 -16.28
CA LEU A 9 36.35 5.65 -16.43
C LEU A 9 35.54 5.24 -15.20
N TYR A 10 35.98 5.57 -13.98
CA TYR A 10 35.24 5.31 -12.74
C TYR A 10 33.94 6.12 -12.67
N VAL A 11 33.97 7.40 -13.02
CA VAL A 11 32.77 8.26 -13.04
C VAL A 11 31.80 7.84 -14.15
N ALA A 12 32.29 7.50 -15.33
CA ALA A 12 31.47 6.99 -16.43
C ALA A 12 30.85 5.61 -16.09
N TRP A 13 31.61 4.76 -15.41
CA TRP A 13 31.13 3.46 -14.90
C TRP A 13 30.04 3.64 -13.84
N ASN A 14 30.24 4.52 -12.85
CA ASN A 14 29.21 4.85 -11.85
C ASN A 14 27.94 5.43 -12.49
N ARG A 15 28.11 6.30 -13.49
CA ARG A 15 27.02 6.95 -14.21
C ARG A 15 26.25 6.00 -15.13
N TRP A 16 26.89 4.95 -15.63
CA TRP A 16 26.24 3.88 -16.40
C TRP A 16 25.55 2.86 -15.48
N TYR A 17 26.16 2.52 -14.35
CA TYR A 17 25.61 1.63 -13.32
C TYR A 17 24.29 2.17 -12.73
N ASP A 18 24.20 3.48 -12.49
CA ASP A 18 22.97 4.13 -12.00
C ASP A 18 21.80 4.08 -12.99
N ARG A 19 22.05 3.89 -14.30
CA ARG A 19 21.01 3.93 -15.33
C ARG A 19 20.21 2.62 -15.46
N GLN A 20 20.77 1.49 -15.04
CA GLN A 20 20.09 0.18 -15.10
C GLN A 20 19.77 -0.44 -13.73
N TRP A 21 20.34 0.05 -12.63
CA TRP A 21 20.26 -0.62 -11.32
C TRP A 21 19.64 0.27 -10.22
N TYR A 22 18.59 1.04 -10.53
CA TYR A 22 17.67 1.61 -9.52
C TYR A 22 16.63 0.54 -9.15
N TRP A 23 17.07 -0.46 -8.39
CA TRP A 23 16.22 -1.52 -7.87
C TRP A 23 15.06 -0.89 -7.09
N LYS A 24 13.82 -1.31 -7.39
CA LYS A 24 12.67 -1.08 -6.51
C LYS A 24 13.13 -1.50 -5.11
N LYS A 25 13.43 -0.54 -4.24
CA LYS A 25 13.80 -0.86 -2.87
C LYS A 25 12.63 -1.65 -2.28
N PRO A 26 12.88 -2.86 -1.73
CA PRO A 26 11.82 -3.58 -1.06
C PRO A 26 11.24 -2.66 0.00
N LEU A 27 9.91 -2.57 0.02
CA LEU A 27 9.21 -1.70 0.93
C LEU A 27 9.50 -2.16 2.36
N ASP A 28 9.76 -1.24 3.28
CA ASP A 28 9.96 -1.60 4.68
C ASP A 28 8.66 -2.18 5.26
N LYS A 29 8.76 -3.07 6.26
CA LYS A 29 7.59 -3.70 6.90
C LYS A 29 6.58 -2.64 7.39
N ASN A 30 7.08 -1.53 7.95
CA ASN A 30 6.25 -0.42 8.41
C ASN A 30 5.50 0.25 7.26
N GLN A 31 6.17 0.45 6.13
CA GLN A 31 5.59 1.06 4.95
C GLN A 31 4.53 0.15 4.31
N GLU A 32 4.75 -1.17 4.30
CA GLU A 32 3.76 -2.16 3.88
C GLU A 32 2.53 -2.13 4.80
N TYR A 33 2.74 -2.03 6.11
CA TYR A 33 1.64 -1.92 7.06
C TYR A 33 0.80 -0.66 6.85
N VAL A 34 1.44 0.49 6.59
CA VAL A 34 0.74 1.73 6.27
C VAL A 34 -0.10 1.59 4.99
N LEU A 35 0.40 0.86 3.98
CA LEU A 35 -0.38 0.56 2.77
C LEU A 35 -1.63 -0.27 3.10
N LEU A 36 -1.50 -1.29 3.95
CA LEU A 36 -2.64 -2.13 4.35
C LEU A 36 -3.71 -1.34 5.10
N VAL A 37 -3.31 -0.42 5.98
CA VAL A 37 -4.23 0.48 6.68
C VAL A 37 -4.97 1.40 5.70
N GLU A 38 -4.25 1.95 4.73
CA GLU A 38 -4.84 2.84 3.71
C GLU A 38 -5.78 2.07 2.77
N GLU A 39 -5.45 0.84 2.39
CA GLU A 39 -6.33 -0.03 1.62
C GLU A 39 -7.63 -0.34 2.38
N ALA A 40 -7.54 -0.71 3.66
CA ALA A 40 -8.71 -0.93 4.50
C ALA A 40 -9.58 0.34 4.65
N ARG A 41 -8.95 1.53 4.69
CA ARG A 41 -9.67 2.81 4.68
C ARG A 41 -10.43 3.02 3.38
N LYS A 42 -9.79 2.77 2.23
CA LYS A 42 -10.43 2.89 0.90
C LYS A 42 -11.58 1.90 0.74
N GLU A 43 -11.40 0.66 1.18
CA GLU A 43 -12.47 -0.35 1.22
C GLU A 43 -13.67 0.14 2.05
N TRP A 44 -13.43 0.72 3.22
CA TRP A 44 -14.50 1.26 4.06
C TRP A 44 -15.20 2.46 3.42
N GLN A 45 -14.46 3.38 2.78
CA GLN A 45 -15.03 4.49 2.03
C GLN A 45 -15.91 4.01 0.86
N TRP A 46 -15.45 3.00 0.14
CA TRP A 46 -16.22 2.38 -0.93
C TRP A 46 -17.50 1.72 -0.41
N ALA A 47 -17.42 0.96 0.69
CA ALA A 47 -18.60 0.35 1.31
C ALA A 47 -19.59 1.39 1.84
N ASN A 48 -19.11 2.51 2.39
CA ASN A 48 -19.95 3.64 2.78
C ASN A 48 -20.69 4.26 1.58
N GLN A 49 -20.05 4.30 0.41
CA GLN A 49 -20.69 4.76 -0.82
C GLN A 49 -21.72 3.73 -1.32
N LEU A 50 -21.38 2.45 -1.29
CA LEU A 50 -22.26 1.36 -1.70
C LEU A 50 -23.59 1.39 -0.94
N VAL A 51 -23.56 1.56 0.38
CA VAL A 51 -24.77 1.65 1.22
C VAL A 51 -25.65 2.85 0.83
N LYS A 52 -25.06 3.94 0.33
CA LYS A 52 -25.82 5.11 -0.15
C LYS A 52 -26.43 4.91 -1.53
N GLU A 53 -25.78 4.12 -2.38
CA GLU A 53 -26.22 3.87 -3.76
C GLU A 53 -27.27 2.77 -3.85
N VAL A 54 -27.15 1.73 -3.02
CA VAL A 54 -28.08 0.60 -3.03
C VAL A 54 -29.43 1.01 -2.45
N LYS A 55 -30.46 1.01 -3.30
CA LYS A 55 -31.86 1.29 -2.90
C LYS A 55 -32.70 0.03 -2.69
N GLU A 56 -32.17 -1.12 -3.07
CA GLU A 56 -32.89 -2.39 -3.05
C GLU A 56 -32.84 -3.03 -1.66
N LYS A 57 -34.02 -3.30 -1.09
CA LYS A 57 -34.19 -3.75 0.30
C LYS A 57 -33.49 -5.07 0.62
N ASN A 58 -33.31 -5.96 -0.35
CA ASN A 58 -32.64 -7.25 -0.13
C ASN A 58 -31.11 -7.14 -0.23
N LEU A 59 -30.60 -6.09 -0.88
CA LEU A 59 -29.16 -5.87 -1.09
C LEU A 59 -28.56 -4.91 -0.05
N ILE A 60 -29.39 -4.07 0.57
CA ILE A 60 -28.93 -3.11 1.57
C ILE A 60 -28.34 -3.81 2.81
N ASP A 61 -28.92 -4.93 3.23
CA ASP A 61 -28.42 -5.71 4.38
C ASP A 61 -27.01 -6.24 4.12
N GLN A 62 -26.74 -6.71 2.90
CA GLN A 62 -25.41 -7.14 2.48
C GLN A 62 -24.43 -5.97 2.44
N ALA A 63 -24.84 -4.80 1.93
CA ALA A 63 -24.02 -3.60 1.89
C ALA A 63 -23.66 -3.10 3.30
N ILE A 64 -24.61 -3.10 4.23
CA ILE A 64 -24.38 -2.74 5.65
C ILE A 64 -23.42 -3.73 6.31
N TYR A 65 -23.58 -5.02 6.03
CA TYR A 65 -22.65 -6.04 6.53
C TYR A 65 -21.21 -5.78 6.04
N TRP A 66 -21.03 -5.50 4.75
CA TRP A 66 -19.72 -5.18 4.20
C TRP A 66 -19.12 -3.89 4.78
N GLN A 67 -19.93 -2.85 4.93
CA GLN A 67 -19.50 -1.61 5.60
C GLN A 67 -18.99 -1.88 7.01
N SER A 68 -19.75 -2.63 7.80
CA SER A 68 -19.40 -2.99 9.18
C SER A 68 -18.14 -3.86 9.25
N ALA A 69 -17.97 -4.79 8.30
CA ALA A 69 -16.79 -5.64 8.23
C ALA A 69 -15.52 -4.84 7.88
N ALA A 70 -15.61 -3.95 6.90
CA ALA A 70 -14.51 -3.08 6.49
C ALA A 70 -14.11 -2.10 7.60
N GLU A 71 -15.08 -1.51 8.31
CA GLU A 71 -14.83 -0.66 9.47
C GLU A 71 -14.06 -1.40 10.56
N ARG A 72 -14.50 -2.60 10.93
CA ARG A 72 -13.84 -3.42 11.96
C ARG A 72 -12.42 -3.78 11.55
N LYS A 73 -12.19 -4.13 10.28
CA LYS A 73 -10.85 -4.40 9.73
C LYS A 73 -9.95 -3.16 9.86
N TYR A 74 -10.43 -1.99 9.44
CA TYR A 74 -9.68 -0.74 9.55
C TYR A 74 -9.32 -0.39 11.00
N VAL A 75 -10.29 -0.44 11.91
CA VAL A 75 -10.09 -0.15 13.34
C VAL A 75 -9.12 -1.13 13.98
N TYR A 76 -9.21 -2.41 13.62
CA TYR A 76 -8.27 -3.43 14.10
C TYR A 76 -6.83 -3.12 13.66
N LEU A 77 -6.62 -2.79 12.38
CA LEU A 77 -5.30 -2.45 11.86
C LEU A 77 -4.73 -1.18 12.50
N LEU A 78 -5.56 -0.16 12.78
CA LEU A 78 -5.12 1.02 13.51
C LEU A 78 -4.66 0.70 14.93
N LYS A 79 -5.40 -0.16 15.65
CA LYS A 79 -5.02 -0.58 17.00
C LYS A 79 -3.70 -1.35 16.99
N GLN A 80 -3.52 -2.25 16.02
CA GLN A 80 -2.30 -3.02 15.90
C GLN A 80 -1.11 -2.14 15.46
N ALA A 81 -1.29 -1.18 14.55
CA ALA A 81 -0.27 -0.18 14.23
C ALA A 81 0.20 0.59 15.47
N ALA A 82 -0.76 1.00 16.32
CA ALA A 82 -0.45 1.72 17.55
C ALA A 82 0.34 0.85 18.54
N GLN A 83 0.02 -0.44 18.64
CA GLN A 83 0.75 -1.39 19.49
C GLN A 83 2.16 -1.69 18.97
N GLU A 84 2.32 -1.83 17.65
CA GLU A 84 3.61 -2.10 17.00
C GLU A 84 4.47 -0.82 16.85
N GLY A 85 3.94 0.36 17.18
CA GLY A 85 4.65 1.63 17.08
C GLY A 85 4.91 2.07 15.62
N VAL A 86 4.11 1.58 14.68
CA VAL A 86 4.26 1.89 13.25
C VAL A 86 4.02 3.38 13.04
N ARG A 87 5.01 4.07 12.46
CA ARG A 87 4.90 5.48 12.11
C ARG A 87 4.73 5.60 10.60
N ALA A 88 3.71 6.35 10.19
CA ALA A 88 3.56 6.71 8.80
C ALA A 88 4.57 7.79 8.43
N ASP A 89 5.43 7.50 7.46
CA ASP A 89 6.32 8.48 6.86
C ASP A 89 5.50 9.42 5.97
N PHE A 90 5.68 10.73 6.14
CA PHE A 90 5.02 11.74 5.32
C PHE A 90 5.35 11.56 3.84
N GLY A 91 6.59 11.17 3.52
CA GLY A 91 6.99 10.88 2.14
C GLY A 91 6.17 9.75 1.51
N LEU A 92 5.86 8.71 2.30
CA LEU A 92 5.03 7.59 1.87
C LEU A 92 3.57 8.02 1.67
N ILE A 93 3.01 8.80 2.60
CA ILE A 93 1.63 9.31 2.51
C ILE A 93 1.47 10.19 1.26
N VAL A 94 2.40 11.12 1.03
CA VAL A 94 2.39 11.99 -0.16
C VAL A 94 2.58 11.18 -1.44
N TYR A 95 3.50 10.23 -1.45
CA TYR A 95 3.70 9.34 -2.59
C TYR A 95 2.42 8.55 -2.91
N MET A 96 1.75 7.96 -1.91
CA MET A 96 0.46 7.27 -2.12
C MET A 96 -0.61 8.22 -2.67
N ALA A 97 -0.75 9.42 -2.12
CA ALA A 97 -1.73 10.40 -2.58
C ALA A 97 -1.47 10.86 -4.04
N LEU A 98 -0.20 11.01 -4.43
CA LEU A 98 0.18 11.39 -5.79
C LEU A 98 0.11 10.23 -6.79
N THR A 99 0.33 8.99 -6.34
CA THR A 99 0.29 7.78 -7.16
C THR A 99 -1.10 7.17 -7.29
N ASP A 100 -2.14 7.83 -6.78
CA ASP A 100 -3.53 7.39 -6.82
C ASP A 100 -4.14 7.50 -8.24
N ARG A 101 -3.51 6.82 -9.20
CA ARG A 101 -3.98 6.49 -10.54
C ARG A 101 -4.14 4.96 -10.58
N ARG A 102 -5.22 4.43 -9.98
CA ARG A 102 -5.64 3.00 -10.10
C ARG A 102 -4.49 1.97 -10.02
N ILE A 103 -3.96 1.65 -8.84
CA ILE A 103 -3.02 0.52 -8.73
C ILE A 103 -3.82 -0.79 -8.61
N ASN A 104 -4.34 -1.25 -9.76
CA ASN A 104 -4.68 -2.65 -9.98
C ASN A 104 -3.42 -3.28 -10.61
N ASN A 105 -2.94 -4.41 -10.09
CA ASN A 105 -1.56 -4.95 -10.22
C ASN A 105 -0.59 -4.10 -9.39
N TRP A 106 -0.12 -4.52 -8.22
CA TRP A 106 0.71 -5.71 -8.01
C TRP A 106 0.71 -6.14 -6.52
N GLY A 107 0.40 -7.40 -6.23
CA GLY A 107 1.19 -8.18 -5.27
C GLY A 107 0.79 -8.27 -3.79
N VAL A 108 -0.36 -7.80 -3.33
CA VAL A 108 -0.84 -8.17 -1.99
C VAL A 108 -1.65 -9.45 -2.11
N ARG A 109 -1.06 -10.58 -1.70
CA ARG A 109 -1.80 -11.84 -1.51
C ARG A 109 -2.85 -11.57 -0.44
N THR A 110 -4.09 -11.37 -0.85
CA THR A 110 -5.21 -11.48 0.08
C THR A 110 -5.12 -12.84 0.74
N CYS A 111 -5.25 -12.83 2.06
CA CYS A 111 -5.12 -13.99 2.91
C CYS A 111 -5.98 -15.12 2.34
N GLN A 112 -5.35 -16.18 1.84
CA GLN A 112 -6.08 -17.39 1.50
C GLN A 112 -6.72 -17.87 2.79
N THR A 113 -8.04 -17.92 2.80
CA THR A 113 -8.84 -18.66 3.76
C THR A 113 -8.33 -20.10 3.81
N THR A 114 -7.51 -20.44 4.80
CA THR A 114 -7.42 -21.83 5.25
C THR A 114 -8.59 -22.07 6.17
N SER A 115 -9.72 -22.39 5.56
CA SER A 115 -10.73 -23.25 6.17
C SER A 115 -10.04 -24.57 6.50
N GLY A 116 -9.62 -24.74 7.75
CA GLY A 116 -9.18 -26.01 8.30
C GLY A 116 -10.38 -26.72 8.90
N LYS A 117 -10.83 -27.77 8.22
CA LYS A 117 -11.61 -28.86 8.81
C LYS A 117 -10.75 -29.64 9.79
#